data_AF-A0A266ZUT0-F1
#
_entry.id   AF-A0A266ZUT0-F1
#
_cell.length_a   1.000
_cell.length_b   1.000
_cell.length_c   1.000
_cell.angle_alpha   90.00
_cell.angle_beta   90.00
_cell.angle_gamma   90.00
#
_symmetry.space_group_name_H-M   'P 1'
#
loop_
_entity.id
_entity.type
_entity.pdbx_description
1 polymer ?
#
loop_
_entity_poly.entity_id
_entity_poly.type
_entity_poly.pdbx_seq_one_letter_code
_entity_poly.pdbx_strand_id
1 'polypeptide(L)'
;MEVSTKLGAIQTLPTMFTECLKVHDGQNGKAGSLFTQGRYLSAEQIESEWCAWRDLLEQGEFEDRDSDPECGIKTGWWRLGWVPFVSNGRGDHLCLDLDPDADGKVGQVIEVSHDVQERCLVSSTFSEWLATEVQLKCHD
;
A
#
# COMPACT_ATOMS: atom_id res chain seq x y z
N MET A 1 11.38 -9.14 -9.74
CA MET A 1 12.15 -9.98 -8.80
C MET A 1 13.05 -9.15 -7.88
N GLU A 2 13.18 -7.83 -8.06
CA GLU A 2 14.08 -6.98 -7.26
C GLU A 2 13.43 -6.37 -5.99
N VAL A 3 12.11 -6.15 -5.98
CA VAL A 3 11.40 -5.56 -4.83
C VAL A 3 11.50 -6.43 -3.57
N SER A 4 11.28 -7.74 -3.69
CA SER A 4 11.32 -8.67 -2.55
C SER A 4 12.69 -8.78 -1.88
N THR A 5 13.77 -8.47 -2.59
CA THR A 5 15.15 -8.55 -2.06
C THR A 5 15.51 -7.30 -1.26
N LYS A 6 14.82 -6.17 -1.50
CA LYS A 6 15.17 -4.86 -0.93
C LYS A 6 14.20 -4.36 0.16
N LEU A 7 12.98 -4.89 0.24
CA LEU A 7 12.02 -4.62 1.33
C LEU A 7 12.43 -5.20 2.71
N GLY A 8 13.70 -5.63 2.87
CA GLY A 8 14.16 -6.33 4.07
C GLY A 8 13.65 -7.77 4.13
N ALA A 9 14.42 -8.64 4.77
CA ALA A 9 14.05 -10.03 4.95
C ALA A 9 12.74 -10.12 5.74
N ILE A 10 11.83 -10.99 5.28
CA ILE A 10 10.53 -11.35 5.89
C ILE A 10 9.36 -10.49 5.40
N GLN A 11 9.02 -10.57 4.11
CA GLN A 11 7.61 -10.67 3.70
C GLN A 11 7.49 -11.12 2.24
N THR A 12 6.76 -12.23 2.05
CA THR A 12 6.38 -12.69 0.71
C THR A 12 5.21 -11.84 0.23
N LEU A 13 5.41 -11.08 -0.85
CA LEU A 13 4.33 -10.34 -1.48
C LEU A 13 3.25 -11.31 -2.01
N PRO A 14 1.96 -10.95 -1.98
CA PRO A 14 0.90 -11.74 -2.58
C PRO A 14 1.24 -12.10 -4.04
N THR A 15 1.02 -13.37 -4.41
CA THR A 15 1.36 -13.85 -5.76
C THR A 15 0.70 -13.01 -6.84
N MET A 16 -0.59 -12.72 -6.69
CA MET A 16 -1.34 -11.93 -7.67
C MET A 16 -0.83 -10.49 -7.80
N PHE A 17 -0.33 -9.90 -6.72
CA PHE A 17 0.31 -8.58 -6.80
C PHE A 17 1.61 -8.66 -7.60
N THR A 18 2.44 -9.66 -7.30
CA THR A 18 3.72 -9.86 -7.99
C THR A 18 3.54 -10.14 -9.48
N GLU A 19 2.53 -10.95 -9.86
CA GLU A 19 2.18 -11.19 -11.25
C GLU A 19 1.65 -9.93 -11.95
N CYS A 20 0.84 -9.12 -11.27
CA CYS A 20 0.37 -7.85 -11.81
C CYS A 20 1.54 -6.90 -12.08
N LEU A 21 2.47 -6.75 -11.13
CA LEU A 21 3.64 -5.88 -11.26
C LEU A 21 4.60 -6.32 -12.38
N LYS A 22 4.69 -7.63 -12.67
CA LYS A 22 5.47 -8.16 -13.81
C LYS A 22 4.90 -7.75 -15.17
N VAL A 23 3.58 -7.58 -15.25
CA VAL A 23 2.89 -7.19 -16.50
C VAL A 23 2.80 -5.67 -16.61
N HIS A 24 2.52 -5.00 -15.50
CA HIS A 24 2.33 -3.57 -15.39
C HIS A 24 3.23 -3.01 -14.29
N ASP A 25 4.40 -2.50 -14.65
CA ASP A 25 5.34 -1.90 -13.71
C ASP A 25 5.02 -0.42 -13.46
N GLY A 26 3.89 -0.19 -12.79
CA GLY A 26 3.38 1.14 -12.48
C GLY A 26 2.78 1.89 -13.67
N GLN A 27 2.46 3.17 -13.44
CA GLN A 27 1.99 4.09 -14.48
C GLN A 27 3.10 5.00 -14.99
N ASN A 28 3.37 4.89 -16.29
CA ASN A 28 4.33 5.74 -16.99
C ASN A 28 3.67 6.91 -17.74
N GLY A 29 4.39 8.02 -17.87
CA GLY A 29 3.98 9.17 -18.67
C GLY A 29 2.92 10.07 -18.01
N LYS A 30 2.34 10.98 -18.81
CA LYS A 30 1.44 12.06 -18.37
C LYS A 30 -0.04 11.65 -18.27
N ALA A 31 -0.35 10.38 -18.40
CA ALA A 31 -1.71 9.89 -18.23
C ALA A 31 -2.19 10.17 -16.79
N GLY A 32 -3.49 10.42 -16.64
CA GLY A 32 -4.13 10.57 -15.34
C GLY A 32 -4.01 9.31 -14.49
N SER A 33 -4.34 9.43 -13.20
CA SER A 33 -4.34 8.33 -12.24
C SER A 33 -5.21 7.16 -12.71
N LEU A 34 -4.69 5.94 -12.59
CA LEU A 34 -5.43 4.72 -12.94
C LEU A 34 -6.48 4.40 -11.87
N PHE A 35 -6.25 4.80 -10.62
CA PHE A 35 -7.17 4.57 -9.52
C PHE A 35 -7.61 5.90 -8.93
N THR A 36 -8.76 5.91 -8.28
CA THR A 36 -9.32 7.11 -7.64
C THR A 36 -8.36 7.69 -6.60
N GLN A 37 -7.67 6.81 -5.89
CA GLN A 37 -6.71 7.11 -4.82
C GLN A 37 -5.35 7.56 -5.36
N GLY A 38 -5.07 7.40 -6.66
CA GLY A 38 -3.84 7.92 -7.27
C GLY A 38 -3.19 7.01 -8.30
N ARG A 39 -1.89 7.20 -8.45
CA ARG A 39 -1.08 6.51 -9.45
C ARG A 39 -0.65 5.15 -8.97
N TYR A 40 -0.75 4.14 -9.85
CA TYR A 40 -0.12 2.84 -9.61
C TYR A 40 1.40 2.99 -9.67
N LEU A 41 2.07 2.51 -8.62
CA LEU A 41 3.52 2.65 -8.47
C LEU A 41 4.27 1.55 -9.21
N SER A 42 5.43 1.90 -9.77
CA SER A 42 6.39 0.90 -10.26
C SER A 42 7.12 0.24 -9.09
N ALA A 43 7.78 -0.89 -9.35
CA ALA A 43 8.66 -1.58 -8.42
C ALA A 43 9.66 -0.65 -7.73
N GLU A 44 10.32 0.22 -8.50
CA GLU A 44 11.29 1.21 -8.00
C GLU A 44 10.61 2.27 -7.12
N GLN A 45 9.42 2.74 -7.51
CA GLN A 45 8.68 3.72 -6.72
C GLN A 45 8.15 3.12 -5.41
N ILE A 46 7.67 1.87 -5.43
CA ILE A 46 7.26 1.14 -4.22
C ILE A 46 8.43 1.09 -3.23
N GLU A 47 9.61 0.70 -3.71
CA GLU A 47 10.82 0.65 -2.89
C GLU A 47 11.19 2.04 -2.34
N SER A 48 11.17 3.07 -3.18
CA SER A 48 11.53 4.44 -2.78
C SER A 48 10.58 5.00 -1.72
N GLU A 49 9.26 4.84 -1.92
CA GLU A 49 8.24 5.30 -0.96
C GLU A 49 8.39 4.53 0.35
N TRP A 50 8.48 3.19 0.29
CA TRP A 50 8.63 2.38 1.50
C TRP A 50 9.91 2.73 2.28
N CYS A 51 11.04 2.95 1.60
CA CYS A 51 12.28 3.37 2.25
C CYS A 51 12.13 4.75 2.91
N ALA A 52 11.51 5.72 2.23
CA ALA A 52 11.30 7.04 2.80
C ALA A 52 10.46 6.99 4.09
N TRP A 53 9.36 6.23 4.06
CA TRP A 53 8.50 6.06 5.24
C TRP A 53 9.15 5.27 6.37
N ARG A 54 9.96 4.24 6.05
CA ARG A 54 10.79 3.55 7.04
C ARG A 54 11.75 4.53 7.70
N ASP A 55 12.46 5.34 6.92
CA ASP A 55 13.46 6.25 7.46
C ASP A 55 12.82 7.30 8.40
N LEU A 56 11.63 7.81 8.08
CA LEU A 56 10.85 8.67 8.97
C LEU A 56 10.44 7.94 10.27
N LEU A 57 9.97 6.70 10.15
CA LEU A 57 9.61 5.87 11.30
C LEU A 57 10.82 5.62 12.23
N GLU A 58 11.98 5.27 11.66
CA GLU A 58 13.22 5.04 12.40
C GLU A 58 13.81 6.30 13.03
N GLN A 59 13.50 7.48 12.46
CA GLN A 59 13.85 8.79 13.03
C GLN A 59 12.91 9.22 14.16
N GLY A 60 11.84 8.47 14.44
CA GLY A 60 10.88 8.77 15.52
C GLY A 60 9.86 9.84 15.15
N GLU A 61 9.70 10.18 13.86
CA GLU A 61 8.79 11.24 13.37
C GLU A 61 7.32 11.03 13.76
N PHE A 62 6.96 9.81 14.16
CA PHE A 62 5.61 9.40 14.49
C PHE A 62 5.40 9.02 15.97
N GLU A 63 6.40 9.20 16.85
CA GLU A 63 6.30 8.80 18.26
C GLU A 63 5.17 9.51 19.02
N ASP A 64 4.89 10.76 18.66
CA ASP A 64 3.81 11.57 19.26
C ASP A 64 2.49 11.50 18.48
N ARG A 65 2.34 10.53 17.57
CA ARG A 65 1.14 10.38 16.72
C ARG A 65 0.36 9.12 17.06
N ASP A 66 -0.92 9.31 17.34
CA ASP A 66 -1.88 8.22 17.48
C ASP A 66 -2.51 7.84 16.13
N SER A 67 -3.04 6.61 16.04
CA SER A 67 -3.80 6.11 14.90
C SER A 67 -5.12 5.49 15.38
N ASP A 68 -6.16 5.56 14.56
CA ASP A 68 -7.48 4.93 14.77
C ASP A 68 -7.78 3.94 13.64
N PRO A 69 -7.13 2.76 13.64
CA PRO A 69 -7.29 1.78 12.57
C PRO A 69 -8.64 1.06 12.65
N GLU A 70 -9.20 0.71 11.49
CA GLU A 70 -10.32 -0.23 11.42
C GLU A 70 -9.91 -1.64 11.88
N CYS A 71 -10.90 -2.47 12.23
CA CYS A 71 -10.71 -3.86 12.62
C CYS A 71 -9.91 -4.62 11.55
N GLY A 72 -8.91 -5.40 11.98
CA GLY A 72 -8.03 -6.13 11.07
C GLY A 72 -6.68 -5.44 10.84
N ILE A 73 -6.50 -4.21 11.30
CA ILE A 73 -5.31 -3.38 11.04
C ILE A 73 -4.64 -3.02 12.36
N LYS A 74 -3.32 -3.26 12.46
CA LYS A 74 -2.55 -2.87 13.65
C LYS A 74 -2.42 -1.36 13.78
N THR A 75 -2.40 -0.88 15.02
CA THR A 75 -2.13 0.53 15.35
C THR A 75 -0.74 0.99 14.91
N GLY A 76 -0.63 2.25 14.50
CA GLY A 76 0.61 2.93 14.14
C GLY A 76 0.38 3.97 13.04
N TRP A 77 1.14 5.07 13.08
CA TRP A 77 1.08 6.05 11.98
C TRP A 77 1.60 5.46 10.66
N TRP A 78 2.69 4.70 10.75
CA TRP A 78 3.23 3.88 9.68
C TRP A 78 3.73 2.55 10.26
N ARG A 79 3.73 1.47 9.46
CA ARG A 79 4.27 0.17 9.84
C ARG A 79 5.09 -0.43 8.70
N LEU A 80 6.19 -1.11 9.05
CA LEU A 80 7.08 -1.74 8.05
C LEU A 80 6.39 -2.81 7.20
N GLY A 81 5.31 -3.41 7.72
CA GLY A 81 4.50 -4.38 6.99
C GLY A 81 3.52 -3.77 5.97
N TRP A 82 3.47 -2.44 5.84
CA TRP A 82 2.61 -1.75 4.88
C TRP A 82 3.41 -1.40 3.63
N VAL A 83 3.12 -2.08 2.53
CA VAL A 83 3.82 -1.89 1.26
C VAL A 83 2.97 -1.02 0.34
N PRO A 84 3.34 0.24 0.07
CA PRO A 84 2.55 1.12 -0.79
C PRO A 84 2.54 0.61 -2.22
N PHE A 85 1.41 0.71 -2.91
CA PHE A 85 1.32 0.36 -4.33
C PHE A 85 0.48 1.35 -5.16
N VAL A 86 -0.28 2.23 -4.50
CA VAL A 86 -0.85 3.44 -5.10
C VAL A 86 -0.40 4.65 -4.30
N SER A 87 -0.13 5.77 -4.97
CA SER A 87 0.23 7.04 -4.33
C SER A 87 -0.53 8.19 -4.97
N ASN A 88 -1.04 9.10 -4.15
CA ASN A 88 -1.57 10.38 -4.62
C ASN A 88 -0.47 11.42 -4.91
N GLY A 89 0.81 11.09 -4.65
CA GLY A 89 1.98 11.96 -4.82
C GLY A 89 2.11 13.02 -3.72
N ARG A 90 1.35 12.91 -2.64
CA ARG A 90 1.32 13.84 -1.50
C ARG A 90 1.44 13.15 -0.15
N GLY A 91 1.60 11.83 -0.12
CA GLY A 91 1.80 11.04 1.10
C GLY A 91 0.66 10.08 1.44
N ASP A 92 -0.47 10.12 0.73
CA ASP A 92 -1.51 9.12 0.92
C ASP A 92 -1.30 7.93 -0.02
N HIS A 93 -1.55 6.74 0.52
CA HIS A 93 -1.27 5.48 -0.15
C HIS A 93 -2.42 4.48 -0.02
N LEU A 94 -2.58 3.65 -1.06
CA LEU A 94 -3.06 2.29 -0.84
C LEU A 94 -1.86 1.39 -0.57
N CYS A 95 -1.95 0.61 0.50
CA CYS A 95 -0.91 -0.31 0.93
C CYS A 95 -1.42 -1.75 0.94
N LEU A 96 -0.53 -2.68 0.61
CA LEU A 96 -0.70 -4.07 1.02
C LEU A 96 -0.28 -4.18 2.48
N ASP A 97 -1.19 -4.64 3.32
CA ASP A 97 -0.90 -4.93 4.71
C ASP A 97 -0.48 -6.39 4.87
N LEU A 98 0.80 -6.57 5.15
CA LEU A 98 1.45 -7.87 5.26
C LEU A 98 1.74 -8.25 6.72
N ASP A 99 1.39 -7.37 7.67
CA ASP A 99 1.46 -7.61 9.12
C ASP A 99 0.15 -7.17 9.82
N PRO A 100 -1.01 -7.69 9.39
CA PRO A 100 -2.30 -7.35 9.97
C PRO A 100 -2.42 -7.88 11.41
N ASP A 101 -3.46 -7.44 12.13
CA ASP A 101 -3.78 -7.99 13.45
C ASP A 101 -4.42 -9.40 13.35
N ALA A 102 -4.95 -9.90 14.48
CA ALA A 102 -5.54 -11.24 14.55
C ALA A 102 -6.84 -11.40 13.74
N ASP A 103 -7.58 -10.32 13.50
CA ASP A 103 -8.85 -10.31 12.78
C ASP A 103 -8.67 -9.93 11.29
N GLY A 104 -7.46 -9.55 10.90
CA GLY A 104 -7.10 -9.19 9.53
C GLY A 104 -6.57 -10.34 8.68
N LYS A 105 -6.18 -10.00 7.44
CA LYS A 105 -5.70 -10.96 6.45
C LYS A 105 -4.42 -10.47 5.76
N VAL A 106 -3.39 -11.31 5.74
CA VAL A 106 -2.11 -10.97 5.09
C VAL A 106 -2.35 -10.71 3.61
N GLY A 107 -1.95 -9.53 3.14
CA GLY A 107 -2.18 -9.06 1.78
C GLY A 107 -3.54 -8.38 1.57
N GLN A 108 -4.25 -8.01 2.65
CA GLN A 108 -5.38 -7.09 2.57
C GLN A 108 -4.92 -5.71 2.06
N VAL A 109 -5.84 -4.97 1.45
CA VAL A 109 -5.59 -3.62 0.95
C VAL A 109 -6.13 -2.63 1.96
N ILE A 110 -5.28 -1.70 2.39
CA ILE A 110 -5.63 -0.63 3.31
C ILE A 110 -5.35 0.74 2.68
N GLU A 111 -6.09 1.75 3.11
CA GLU A 111 -5.81 3.14 2.82
C GLU A 111 -5.09 3.77 4.01
N VAL A 112 -3.96 4.41 3.73
CA VAL A 112 -3.11 5.06 4.72
C VAL A 112 -2.97 6.52 4.32
N SER A 113 -3.51 7.42 5.16
CA SER A 113 -3.32 8.85 4.98
C SER A 113 -2.15 9.38 5.82
N HIS A 114 -1.42 10.35 5.26
CA HIS A 114 -0.33 11.03 5.95
C HIS A 114 -0.77 12.13 6.92
N ASP A 115 -2.04 12.54 6.86
CA ASP A 115 -2.58 13.70 7.56
C ASP A 115 -3.59 13.34 8.64
N VAL A 116 -4.22 12.17 8.54
CA VAL A 116 -5.27 11.74 9.46
C VAL A 116 -4.93 10.41 10.14
N GLN A 117 -5.57 10.16 11.27
CA GLN A 117 -5.26 9.03 12.16
C GLN A 117 -5.85 7.70 11.68
N GLU A 118 -6.89 7.76 10.84
CA GLU A 118 -7.64 6.61 10.36
C GLU A 118 -6.80 5.70 9.46
N ARG A 119 -6.96 4.38 9.60
CA ARG A 119 -6.43 3.39 8.66
C ARG A 119 -7.59 2.51 8.22
N CYS A 120 -7.98 2.64 6.95
CA CYS A 120 -9.23 2.05 6.46
C CYS A 120 -8.95 0.75 5.73
N LEU A 121 -9.74 -0.30 6.00
CA LEU A 121 -9.70 -1.55 5.27
C LEU A 121 -10.50 -1.39 3.96
N VAL A 122 -9.79 -1.43 2.84
CA VAL A 122 -10.41 -1.24 1.51
C VAL A 122 -10.86 -2.58 0.92
N SER A 123 -10.09 -3.64 1.13
CA SER A 123 -10.41 -4.98 0.61
C SER A 123 -9.64 -6.08 1.32
N SER A 124 -10.21 -7.28 1.39
CA SER A 124 -9.58 -8.42 2.07
C SER A 124 -8.39 -9.02 1.29
N THR A 125 -8.30 -8.73 -0.02
CA THR A 125 -7.16 -9.14 -0.86
C THR A 125 -6.92 -8.14 -1.99
N PHE A 126 -5.67 -8.11 -2.49
CA PHE A 126 -5.33 -7.39 -3.72
C PHE A 126 -6.20 -7.78 -4.93
N SER A 127 -6.50 -9.07 -5.10
CA SER A 127 -7.28 -9.55 -6.25
C SER A 127 -8.72 -9.09 -6.23
N GLU A 128 -9.35 -9.10 -5.06
CA GLU A 128 -10.70 -8.57 -4.88
C GLU A 128 -10.74 -7.07 -5.14
N TRP A 129 -9.80 -6.31 -4.57
CA TRP A 129 -9.67 -4.88 -4.84
C TRP A 129 -9.53 -4.58 -6.33
N LEU A 130 -8.60 -5.26 -7.03
CA LEU A 130 -8.36 -5.02 -8.46
C LEU A 130 -9.60 -5.36 -9.30
N ALA A 131 -10.32 -6.43 -8.96
CA ALA A 131 -11.55 -6.80 -9.65
C ALA A 131 -12.64 -5.72 -9.50
N THR A 132 -12.78 -5.13 -8.30
CA THR A 132 -13.72 -4.03 -8.06
C THR A 132 -13.35 -2.77 -8.83
N GLU A 133 -12.07 -2.37 -8.84
CA GLU A 133 -11.61 -1.20 -9.60
C GLU A 133 -11.86 -1.34 -11.11
N VAL A 134 -11.63 -2.54 -11.66
CA VAL A 134 -11.91 -2.82 -13.08
C VAL A 134 -13.41 -2.72 -13.37
N GLN A 135 -14.27 -3.24 -12.50
CA GLN A 135 -15.73 -3.18 -12.68
C GLN A 135 -16.26 -1.75 -12.63
N LEU A 136 -15.79 -0.92 -11.69
CA LEU A 136 -16.19 0.48 -11.59
C LEU A 136 -15.92 1.23 -12.91
N LYS A 137 -14.77 0.98 -13.54
CA LYS A 137 -14.39 1.61 -14.81
C LYS A 137 -15.09 1.08 -16.05
N CYS A 138 -15.72 -0.10 -15.99
CA CYS A 138 -16.53 -0.62 -17.09
C CYS A 138 -17.93 0.01 -17.16
N HIS A 139 -18.34 0.76 -16.14
CA HIS A 139 -19.65 1.39 -16.02
C HIS A 139 -19.63 2.93 -16.16
N ASP A 140 -18.46 3.52 -16.44
CA ASP A 140 -18.26 4.93 -16.81
C ASP A 140 -18.08 5.08 -18.34
#